data_AF-A0A9P3G1Y7-F1
#
_entry.id   AF-A0A9P3G1Y7-F1
#
_cell.length_a   1.000
_cell.length_b   1.000
_cell.length_c   1.000
_cell.angle_alpha   90.00
_cell.angle_beta   90.00
_cell.angle_gamma   90.00
#
_symmetry.space_group_name_H-M   'P 1'
#
loop_
_entity.id
_entity.type
_entity.pdbx_description
1 polymer ?
#
loop_
_entity_poly.entity_id
_entity_poly.type
_entity_poly.pdbx_seq_one_letter_code
_entity_poly.pdbx_strand_id
1 'polypeptide(L)'
;MAATTKSLPECWGHRGASAAFPENTLASFEAAMRDGAEGIESDVHISADDVVVMFHDPSLDRTTNGKGLIKEQNWYGENGMEHLRTVKKPEQSIPTFAETVQLLMKPENQHMKFNVDVKPQNDPARLFSLMHTIISSHENWQTALAPRILLGLWHPTFLPAAQEHLPYCRRSYIGGDPSIARKYFWKDVDAFSMWFGSLTTLDGERFRNECKAAGKSLMVWTVNDPACMMEAARWGVDAILTDVTKTWLDLRSALQVDYDKIARQHGRLFLWTTMYYYTPMQVLLRRAGKARLEAVAGPFKVATVPSV
;
A
#
# COMPACT_ATOMS: atom_id res chain seq x y z
N MET A 1 -22.92 -27.91 12.55
CA MET A 1 -22.27 -27.07 11.53
C MET A 1 -21.38 -26.09 12.26
N ALA A 2 -20.06 -26.25 12.19
CA ALA A 2 -19.15 -25.26 12.76
C ALA A 2 -19.40 -23.94 12.03
N ALA A 3 -19.78 -22.89 12.75
CA ALA A 3 -19.86 -21.55 12.17
C ALA A 3 -18.51 -21.28 11.53
N THR A 4 -18.48 -21.11 10.20
CA THR A 4 -17.30 -20.62 9.52
C THR A 4 -17.00 -19.25 10.13
N THR A 5 -15.99 -19.20 11.00
CA THR A 5 -15.53 -17.95 11.60
C THR A 5 -15.20 -17.02 10.44
N LYS A 6 -16.01 -15.97 10.26
CA LYS A 6 -15.83 -15.00 9.21
C LYS A 6 -14.45 -14.36 9.43
N SER A 7 -13.47 -14.69 8.58
CA SER A 7 -12.15 -14.07 8.67
C SER A 7 -12.32 -12.57 8.47
N LEU A 8 -11.98 -11.80 9.50
CA LEU A 8 -12.02 -10.34 9.44
C LEU A 8 -10.74 -9.83 8.77
N PRO A 9 -10.78 -8.66 8.11
CA PRO A 9 -9.61 -8.09 7.45
C PRO A 9 -8.40 -7.95 8.38
N GLU A 10 -7.21 -8.17 7.84
CA GLU A 10 -5.96 -7.78 8.49
C GLU A 10 -5.88 -6.26 8.66
N CYS A 11 -5.10 -5.82 9.64
CA CYS A 11 -4.79 -4.42 9.87
C CYS A 11 -3.42 -4.11 9.27
N TRP A 12 -3.39 -3.30 8.22
CA TRP A 12 -2.14 -2.84 7.62
C TRP A 12 -1.98 -1.32 7.87
N GLY A 13 -0.87 -0.92 8.48
CA GLY A 13 -0.61 0.50 8.75
C GLY A 13 -0.25 1.26 7.47
N HIS A 14 -1.10 2.16 7.01
CA HIS A 14 -0.85 3.01 5.84
C HIS A 14 0.21 4.05 6.20
N ARG A 15 1.42 3.88 5.64
CA ARG A 15 2.64 4.60 6.04
C ARG A 15 2.98 4.42 7.52
N GLY A 16 2.64 3.25 8.07
CA GLY A 16 2.65 2.93 9.51
C GLY A 16 1.41 3.43 10.26
N ALA A 17 1.55 3.74 11.55
CA ALA A 17 0.50 4.40 12.35
C ALA A 17 0.51 5.93 12.14
N SER A 18 0.33 6.34 10.89
CA SER A 18 0.62 7.70 10.39
C SER A 18 -0.32 8.78 10.94
N ALA A 19 -1.46 8.41 11.54
CA ALA A 19 -2.27 9.37 12.29
C ALA A 19 -1.56 9.84 13.56
N ALA A 20 -0.89 8.94 14.28
CA ALA A 20 -0.20 9.23 15.55
C ALA A 20 1.24 9.70 15.34
N PHE A 21 1.97 9.10 14.41
CA PHE A 21 3.38 9.37 14.15
C PHE A 21 3.59 10.04 12.77
N PRO A 22 4.76 10.62 12.47
CA PRO A 22 5.06 11.08 11.11
C PRO A 22 5.02 9.91 10.13
N GLU A 23 4.30 10.05 9.03
CA GLU A 23 4.18 9.03 7.99
C GLU A 23 5.54 8.58 7.45
N ASN A 24 5.65 7.30 7.05
CA ASN A 24 6.85 6.69 6.47
C ASN A 24 8.09 6.89 7.35
N THR A 25 7.98 6.60 8.65
CA THR A 25 9.09 6.62 9.61
C THR A 25 9.19 5.31 10.37
N LEU A 26 10.39 4.94 10.84
CA LEU A 26 10.57 3.74 11.68
C LEU A 26 9.68 3.80 12.92
N ALA A 27 9.53 4.97 13.57
CA ALA A 27 8.63 5.13 14.70
C ALA A 27 7.15 4.86 14.34
N SER A 28 6.71 5.28 13.15
CA SER A 28 5.35 4.99 12.66
C SER A 28 5.15 3.50 12.37
N PHE A 29 6.15 2.83 11.79
CA PHE A 29 6.11 1.39 11.53
C PHE A 29 6.10 0.58 12.83
N GLU A 30 7.01 0.89 13.76
CA GLU A 30 7.08 0.25 15.07
C GLU A 30 5.81 0.50 15.91
N ALA A 31 5.18 1.67 15.77
CA ALA A 31 3.88 1.94 16.39
C ALA A 31 2.78 1.04 15.84
N ALA A 32 2.69 0.86 14.52
CA ALA A 32 1.73 -0.07 13.92
C ALA A 32 1.96 -1.52 14.39
N MET A 33 3.22 -1.95 14.46
CA MET A 33 3.59 -3.28 14.98
C MET A 33 3.18 -3.43 16.46
N ARG A 34 3.43 -2.42 17.30
CA ARG A 34 3.03 -2.41 18.72
C ARG A 34 1.53 -2.44 18.91
N ASP A 35 0.76 -1.80 18.04
CA ASP A 35 -0.70 -1.89 18.07
C ASP A 35 -1.20 -3.31 17.79
N GLY A 36 -0.42 -4.12 17.06
CA GLY A 36 -0.76 -5.48 16.65
C GLY A 36 -1.16 -5.61 15.18
N ALA A 37 -0.76 -4.67 14.32
CA ALA A 37 -0.97 -4.75 12.88
C ALA A 37 -0.24 -5.96 12.28
N GLU A 38 -0.84 -6.65 11.32
CA GLU A 38 -0.20 -7.77 10.60
C GLU A 38 0.63 -7.31 9.40
N GLY A 39 0.49 -6.05 8.99
CA GLY A 39 1.23 -5.47 7.88
C GLY A 39 1.52 -4.00 8.06
N ILE A 40 2.52 -3.53 7.33
CA ILE A 40 2.75 -2.10 7.08
C ILE A 40 2.76 -1.85 5.58
N GLU A 41 2.33 -0.66 5.20
CA GLU A 41 2.49 -0.14 3.86
C GLU A 41 3.43 1.07 3.91
N SER A 42 4.27 1.20 2.89
CA SER A 42 5.13 2.36 2.70
C SER A 42 5.40 2.59 1.22
N ASP A 43 5.75 3.83 0.91
CA ASP A 43 6.03 4.32 -0.42
C ASP A 43 7.54 4.36 -0.72
N VAL A 44 7.97 4.12 -1.96
CA VAL A 44 9.39 4.16 -2.35
C VAL A 44 9.72 5.23 -3.40
N HIS A 45 10.82 5.95 -3.19
CA HIS A 45 11.55 6.75 -4.19
C HIS A 45 13.04 6.45 -4.16
N ILE A 46 13.78 6.86 -5.19
CA ILE A 46 15.24 6.72 -5.28
C ILE A 46 15.89 8.11 -5.28
N SER A 47 16.95 8.28 -4.48
CA SER A 47 17.82 9.46 -4.51
C SER A 47 18.68 9.52 -5.78
N ALA A 48 19.42 10.62 -5.97
CA ALA A 48 20.35 10.76 -7.08
C ALA A 48 21.51 9.73 -7.00
N ASP A 49 21.93 9.36 -5.79
CA ASP A 49 23.01 8.42 -5.46
C ASP A 49 22.50 7.02 -5.06
N ASP A 50 21.40 6.56 -5.67
CA ASP A 50 20.92 5.17 -5.63
C ASP A 50 20.42 4.65 -4.26
N VAL A 51 20.07 5.54 -3.32
CA VAL A 51 19.44 5.15 -2.07
C VAL A 51 17.93 5.10 -2.22
N VAL A 52 17.35 3.93 -1.98
CA VAL A 52 15.88 3.75 -1.94
C VAL A 52 15.36 4.24 -0.58
N VAL A 53 14.47 5.23 -0.59
CA VAL A 53 13.94 5.90 0.60
C VAL A 53 12.44 5.70 0.76
N MET A 54 11.98 5.61 2.01
CA MET A 54 10.57 5.46 2.36
C MET A 54 9.90 6.83 2.37
N PHE A 55 9.17 7.18 1.31
CA PHE A 55 8.58 8.51 1.17
C PHE A 55 7.44 8.56 0.15
N HIS A 56 6.37 9.30 0.44
CA HIS A 56 5.18 9.30 -0.41
C HIS A 56 5.32 10.19 -1.66
N ASP A 57 5.59 11.47 -1.44
CA ASP A 57 5.62 12.46 -2.51
C ASP A 57 6.97 12.44 -3.24
N PRO A 58 7.01 12.82 -4.53
CA PRO A 58 8.29 12.94 -5.23
C PRO A 58 9.16 14.10 -4.70
N SER A 59 8.58 15.02 -3.92
CA SER A 59 9.27 16.13 -3.29
C SER A 59 9.22 16.07 -1.76
N LEU A 60 10.26 16.62 -1.13
CA LEU A 60 10.46 16.63 0.33
C LEU A 60 9.53 17.62 1.07
N ASP A 61 8.93 18.53 0.33
CA ASP A 61 8.37 19.80 0.80
C ASP A 61 7.26 19.68 1.85
N ARG A 62 6.42 18.64 1.77
CA ARG A 62 5.20 18.53 2.59
C ARG A 62 5.50 18.05 4.00
N THR A 63 6.38 17.07 4.15
CA THR A 63 6.53 16.31 5.41
C THR A 63 7.89 16.48 6.07
N THR A 64 8.82 17.22 5.47
CA THR A 64 10.17 17.43 6.01
C THR A 64 10.57 18.90 6.02
N ASN A 65 11.67 19.19 6.71
CA ASN A 65 12.33 20.50 6.66
C ASN A 65 13.15 20.74 5.37
N GLY A 66 13.22 19.76 4.46
CA GLY A 66 13.87 19.88 3.15
C GLY A 66 12.94 20.41 2.06
N LYS A 67 13.51 20.62 0.86
CA LYS A 67 12.79 21.10 -0.33
C LYS A 67 13.29 20.40 -1.59
N GLY A 68 12.46 20.39 -2.63
CA GLY A 68 12.82 19.89 -3.95
C GLY A 68 12.59 18.40 -4.14
N LEU A 69 12.94 17.91 -5.33
CA LEU A 69 12.69 16.53 -5.74
C LEU A 69 13.72 15.57 -5.17
N ILE A 70 13.26 14.41 -4.70
CA ILE A 70 14.13 13.36 -4.12
C ILE A 70 15.12 12.84 -5.16
N LYS A 71 14.65 12.60 -6.39
CA LYS A 71 15.46 12.06 -7.49
C LYS A 71 16.61 12.97 -7.95
N GLU A 72 16.63 14.23 -7.51
CA GLU A 72 17.61 15.26 -7.90
C GLU A 72 18.63 15.53 -6.80
N GLN A 73 18.54 14.82 -5.66
CA GLN A 73 19.35 15.07 -4.48
C GLN A 73 20.06 13.80 -4.01
N ASN A 74 21.29 13.95 -3.54
CA ASN A 74 22.02 12.86 -2.91
C ASN A 74 21.46 12.60 -1.52
N TRP A 75 21.42 11.32 -1.16
CA TRP A 75 21.13 10.88 0.19
C TRP A 75 22.30 11.20 1.12
N TYR A 76 23.52 10.89 0.69
CA TYR A 76 24.73 11.06 1.49
C TYR A 76 25.40 12.42 1.29
N GLY A 77 26.16 12.84 2.31
CA GLY A 77 27.08 13.97 2.25
C GLY A 77 26.71 15.10 3.20
N GLU A 78 27.50 16.17 3.20
CA GLU A 78 27.32 17.31 4.13
C GLU A 78 25.93 17.94 4.02
N ASN A 79 25.38 18.01 2.80
CA ASN A 79 24.03 18.49 2.51
C ASN A 79 23.08 17.35 2.11
N GLY A 80 23.41 16.11 2.49
CA GLY A 80 22.64 14.92 2.13
C GLY A 80 21.27 14.87 2.80
N MET A 81 20.32 14.20 2.14
CA MET A 81 18.97 14.01 2.70
C MET A 81 18.95 13.24 4.03
N GLU A 82 20.00 12.51 4.39
CA GLU A 82 20.13 11.78 5.67
C GLU A 82 20.02 12.71 6.92
N HIS A 83 20.30 14.00 6.75
CA HIS A 83 20.20 15.01 7.82
C HIS A 83 18.80 15.61 7.97
N LEU A 84 17.89 15.36 7.02
CA LEU A 84 16.54 15.91 7.04
C LEU A 84 15.69 15.27 8.12
N ARG A 85 14.73 16.04 8.61
CA ARG A 85 13.80 15.61 9.66
C ARG A 85 12.37 15.90 9.28
N THR A 86 11.47 15.03 9.72
CA THR A 86 10.03 15.22 9.57
C THR A 86 9.57 16.46 10.34
N VAL A 87 8.58 17.18 9.80
CA VAL A 87 8.01 18.37 10.47
C VAL A 87 6.99 18.02 11.54
N LYS A 88 6.31 16.87 11.41
CA LYS A 88 5.40 16.35 12.42
C LYS A 88 6.22 15.81 13.60
N LYS A 89 5.76 16.05 14.82
CA LYS A 89 6.41 15.54 16.04
C LYS A 89 5.98 14.09 16.35
N PRO A 90 6.85 13.29 17.01
CA PRO A 90 8.27 13.58 17.23
C PRO A 90 9.02 13.63 15.90
N GLU A 91 10.02 14.50 15.77
CA GLU A 91 10.82 14.57 14.55
C GLU A 91 11.56 13.25 14.34
N GLN A 92 11.64 12.80 13.10
CA GLN A 92 12.27 11.53 12.71
C GLN A 92 13.09 11.74 11.44
N SER A 93 14.11 10.90 11.24
CA SER A 93 14.78 10.77 9.95
C SER A 93 13.85 10.09 8.93
N ILE A 94 14.12 10.31 7.64
CA ILE A 94 13.52 9.53 6.56
C ILE A 94 14.16 8.13 6.61
N PRO A 95 13.41 7.03 6.70
CA PRO A 95 13.98 5.69 6.62
C PRO A 95 14.39 5.35 5.19
N THR A 96 15.46 4.60 5.06
CA THR A 96 15.80 3.88 3.83
C THR A 96 15.04 2.57 3.73
N PHE A 97 14.96 2.01 2.53
CA PHE A 97 14.44 0.65 2.32
C PHE A 97 15.29 -0.37 3.07
N ALA A 98 16.61 -0.16 3.13
CA ALA A 98 17.54 -1.03 3.87
C ALA A 98 17.23 -1.04 5.37
N GLU A 99 17.04 0.12 6.00
CA GLU A 99 16.64 0.20 7.42
C GLU A 99 15.26 -0.43 7.66
N THR A 100 14.33 -0.27 6.72
CA THR A 100 13.00 -0.87 6.80
C THR A 100 13.06 -2.39 6.70
N VAL A 101 13.88 -2.93 5.79
CA VAL A 101 14.13 -4.38 5.69
C VAL A 101 14.80 -4.90 6.96
N GLN A 102 15.78 -4.18 7.51
CA GLN A 102 16.41 -4.54 8.79
C GLN A 102 15.37 -4.61 9.92
N LEU A 103 14.45 -3.64 9.99
CA LEU A 103 13.34 -3.66 10.95
C LEU A 103 12.46 -4.90 10.79
N LEU A 104 12.09 -5.25 9.55
CA LEU A 104 11.26 -6.42 9.23
C LEU A 104 11.97 -7.76 9.47
N MET A 105 13.30 -7.77 9.48
CA MET A 105 14.13 -8.95 9.70
C MET A 105 14.42 -9.22 11.18
N LYS A 106 14.08 -8.30 12.09
CA LYS A 106 14.16 -8.57 13.54
C LYS A 106 13.31 -9.80 13.90
N PRO A 107 13.76 -10.71 14.80
CA PRO A 107 13.04 -11.93 15.15
C PRO A 107 11.59 -11.71 15.58
N GLU A 108 11.33 -10.65 16.35
CA GLU A 108 10.00 -10.26 16.82
C GLU A 108 9.06 -9.78 15.70
N ASN A 109 9.62 -9.34 14.56
CA ASN A 109 8.88 -8.74 13.45
C ASN A 109 8.70 -9.70 12.24
N GLN A 110 9.07 -10.98 12.40
CA GLN A 110 8.98 -11.98 11.32
C GLN A 110 7.54 -12.26 10.86
N HIS A 111 6.54 -11.86 11.65
CA HIS A 111 5.12 -11.96 11.29
C HIS A 111 4.65 -10.85 10.35
N MET A 112 5.40 -9.74 10.24
CA MET A 112 4.95 -8.53 9.55
C MET A 112 4.98 -8.67 8.03
N LYS A 113 3.85 -8.39 7.37
CA LYS A 113 3.82 -8.21 5.91
C LYS A 113 4.24 -6.80 5.53
N PHE A 114 4.81 -6.66 4.34
CA PHE A 114 5.24 -5.37 3.83
C PHE A 114 4.66 -5.11 2.44
N ASN A 115 3.74 -4.14 2.36
CA ASN A 115 3.22 -3.64 1.11
C ASN A 115 4.05 -2.42 0.67
N VAL A 116 4.75 -2.54 -0.46
CA VAL A 116 5.61 -1.48 -1.00
C VAL A 116 4.85 -0.79 -2.13
N ASP A 117 4.36 0.44 -1.89
CA ASP A 117 3.79 1.28 -2.95
C ASP A 117 4.92 1.82 -3.83
N VAL A 118 5.00 1.28 -5.05
CA VAL A 118 6.00 1.65 -6.05
C VAL A 118 5.51 2.86 -6.84
N LYS A 119 6.09 4.03 -6.52
CA LYS A 119 5.67 5.29 -7.14
C LYS A 119 6.03 5.35 -8.63
N PRO A 120 5.11 5.85 -9.48
CA PRO A 120 5.25 5.80 -10.94
C PRO A 120 6.38 6.69 -11.49
N GLN A 121 6.97 7.57 -10.67
CA GLN A 121 8.08 8.44 -11.04
C GLN A 121 9.43 7.72 -11.09
N ASN A 122 9.53 6.52 -10.51
CA ASN A 122 10.77 5.75 -10.47
C ASN A 122 11.06 5.11 -11.83
N ASP A 123 12.35 4.99 -12.17
CA ASP A 123 12.76 4.04 -13.20
C ASP A 123 12.60 2.61 -12.65
N PRO A 124 11.81 1.74 -13.30
CA PRO A 124 11.46 0.44 -12.74
C PRO A 124 12.64 -0.53 -12.64
N ALA A 125 13.53 -0.56 -13.64
CA ALA A 125 14.69 -1.47 -13.63
C ALA A 125 15.71 -1.05 -12.57
N ARG A 126 16.01 0.25 -12.48
CA ARG A 126 16.85 0.83 -11.44
C ARG A 126 16.28 0.56 -10.05
N LEU A 127 14.99 0.82 -9.83
CA LEU A 127 14.37 0.60 -8.51
C LEU A 127 14.47 -0.87 -8.08
N PHE A 128 14.02 -1.78 -8.95
CA PHE A 128 13.90 -3.18 -8.54
C PHE A 128 15.25 -3.89 -8.45
N SER A 129 16.26 -3.48 -9.22
CA SER A 129 17.64 -3.97 -9.03
C SER A 129 18.26 -3.52 -7.70
N LEU A 130 18.03 -2.27 -7.28
CA LEU A 130 18.46 -1.77 -5.97
C LEU A 130 17.73 -2.51 -4.83
N MET A 131 16.42 -2.66 -4.93
CA MET A 131 15.63 -3.43 -3.97
C MET A 131 16.09 -4.89 -3.90
N HIS A 132 16.38 -5.53 -5.04
CA HIS A 132 16.91 -6.89 -5.09
C HIS A 132 18.23 -7.00 -4.32
N THR A 133 19.15 -6.06 -4.55
CA THR A 133 20.45 -6.03 -3.88
C THR A 133 20.27 -5.92 -2.36
N ILE A 134 19.35 -5.06 -1.90
CA ILE A 134 19.06 -4.90 -0.48
C ILE A 134 18.43 -6.16 0.11
N ILE A 135 17.37 -6.69 -0.51
CA ILE A 135 16.66 -7.91 -0.05
C ILE A 135 17.63 -9.09 0.04
N SER A 136 18.40 -9.32 -1.02
CA SER A 136 19.27 -10.50 -1.13
C SER A 136 20.54 -10.42 -0.27
N SER A 137 20.84 -9.26 0.30
CA SER A 137 21.94 -9.08 1.25
C SER A 137 21.67 -9.69 2.64
N HIS A 138 20.41 -10.02 2.95
CA HIS A 138 20.03 -10.60 4.24
C HIS A 138 20.04 -12.13 4.20
N GLU A 139 20.51 -12.78 5.27
CA GLU A 139 20.42 -14.24 5.37
C GLU A 139 18.96 -14.74 5.34
N ASN A 140 18.75 -15.89 4.71
CA ASN A 140 17.44 -16.55 4.58
C ASN A 140 16.33 -15.66 3.98
N TRP A 141 16.68 -14.60 3.24
CA TRP A 141 15.72 -13.65 2.68
C TRP A 141 14.63 -14.35 1.85
N GLN A 142 14.95 -15.45 1.15
CA GLN A 142 14.01 -16.20 0.32
C GLN A 142 12.83 -16.77 1.11
N THR A 143 13.04 -17.13 2.38
CA THR A 143 12.02 -17.76 3.23
C THR A 143 11.51 -16.78 4.29
N ALA A 144 12.41 -15.98 4.86
CA ALA A 144 12.11 -15.09 5.96
C ALA A 144 11.55 -13.73 5.51
N LEU A 145 11.83 -13.26 4.28
CA LEU A 145 11.47 -11.90 3.86
C LEU A 145 10.61 -11.87 2.58
N ALA A 146 11.12 -12.44 1.49
CA ALA A 146 10.50 -12.38 0.17
C ALA A 146 9.00 -12.75 0.15
N PRO A 147 8.54 -13.81 0.85
CA PRO A 147 7.11 -14.17 0.85
C PRO A 147 6.19 -13.13 1.51
N ARG A 148 6.76 -12.22 2.32
CA ARG A 148 6.04 -11.17 3.05
C ARG A 148 5.99 -9.85 2.29
N ILE A 149 6.75 -9.69 1.21
CA ILE A 149 6.78 -8.47 0.41
C ILE A 149 5.72 -8.55 -0.70
N LEU A 150 4.87 -7.51 -0.74
CA LEU A 150 3.90 -7.28 -1.79
C LEU A 150 4.24 -5.98 -2.51
N LEU A 151 4.49 -6.02 -3.81
CA LEU A 151 4.76 -4.84 -4.63
C LEU A 151 3.43 -4.24 -5.11
N GLY A 152 3.11 -3.02 -4.71
CA GLY A 152 1.99 -2.23 -5.20
C GLY A 152 2.37 -1.45 -6.45
N LEU A 153 1.86 -1.86 -7.61
CA LEU A 153 2.18 -1.26 -8.90
C LEU A 153 1.01 -0.41 -9.42
N TRP A 154 1.26 0.87 -9.67
CA TRP A 154 0.25 1.79 -10.23
C TRP A 154 0.09 1.69 -11.75
N HIS A 155 1.16 1.30 -12.44
CA HIS A 155 1.23 1.32 -13.90
C HIS A 155 1.86 0.03 -14.46
N PRO A 156 1.30 -0.56 -15.54
CA PRO A 156 1.73 -1.87 -16.05
C PRO A 156 3.17 -1.87 -16.61
N THR A 157 3.77 -0.71 -16.88
CA THR A 157 5.18 -0.60 -17.30
C THR A 157 6.15 -1.15 -16.25
N PHE A 158 5.73 -1.24 -14.98
CA PHE A 158 6.54 -1.80 -13.90
C PHE A 158 6.50 -3.34 -13.86
N LEU A 159 5.52 -3.98 -14.52
CA LEU A 159 5.36 -5.44 -14.45
C LEU A 159 6.59 -6.20 -14.99
N PRO A 160 7.15 -5.89 -16.19
CA PRO A 160 8.29 -6.65 -16.71
C PRO A 160 9.51 -6.58 -15.79
N ALA A 161 9.89 -5.38 -15.35
CA ALA A 161 11.04 -5.20 -14.47
C ALA A 161 10.82 -5.83 -13.08
N ALA A 162 9.59 -5.78 -12.54
CA ALA A 162 9.27 -6.46 -11.29
C ALA A 162 9.39 -7.99 -11.42
N GLN A 163 8.96 -8.56 -12.56
CA GLN A 163 9.10 -9.98 -12.86
C GLN A 163 10.57 -10.38 -13.07
N GLU A 164 11.37 -9.52 -13.69
CA GLU A 164 12.79 -9.77 -13.97
C GLU A 164 13.64 -9.71 -12.71
N HIS A 165 13.56 -8.62 -11.94
CA HIS A 165 14.47 -8.37 -10.81
C HIS A 165 13.95 -8.93 -9.47
N LEU A 166 12.64 -9.00 -9.29
CA LEU A 166 11.98 -9.46 -8.06
C LEU A 166 10.95 -10.58 -8.35
N PRO A 167 11.31 -11.66 -9.08
CA PRO A 167 10.36 -12.71 -9.46
C PRO A 167 9.66 -13.36 -8.26
N TYR A 168 10.36 -13.40 -7.11
CA TYR A 168 9.93 -13.99 -5.85
C TYR A 168 8.93 -13.13 -5.05
N CYS A 169 8.83 -11.83 -5.33
CA CYS A 169 7.87 -10.97 -4.63
C CYS A 169 6.47 -11.12 -5.24
N ARG A 170 5.45 -11.12 -4.38
CA ARG A 170 4.07 -11.01 -4.84
C ARG A 170 3.84 -9.62 -5.40
N ARG A 171 2.87 -9.50 -6.30
CA ARG A 171 2.53 -8.24 -6.97
C ARG A 171 1.05 -7.92 -6.77
N SER A 172 0.75 -6.64 -6.66
CA SER A 172 -0.61 -6.11 -6.66
C SER A 172 -0.74 -4.93 -7.62
N TYR A 173 -1.94 -4.75 -8.16
CA TYR A 173 -2.31 -3.45 -8.71
C TYR A 173 -2.77 -2.56 -7.57
N ILE A 174 -2.18 -1.37 -7.46
CA ILE A 174 -2.65 -0.31 -6.56
C ILE A 174 -3.31 0.80 -7.38
N GLY A 175 -4.55 1.15 -7.02
CA GLY A 175 -5.27 2.20 -7.72
C GLY A 175 -6.77 2.26 -7.43
N GLY A 176 -7.48 3.04 -8.23
CA GLY A 176 -8.91 3.32 -8.04
C GLY A 176 -9.80 2.92 -9.22
N ASP A 177 -9.29 2.18 -10.20
CA ASP A 177 -10.02 1.85 -11.42
C ASP A 177 -10.09 0.33 -11.67
N PRO A 178 -11.23 -0.31 -11.35
CA PRO A 178 -11.45 -1.72 -11.66
C PRO A 178 -11.28 -2.09 -13.14
N SER A 179 -11.48 -1.16 -14.07
CA SER A 179 -11.28 -1.43 -15.50
C SER A 179 -9.80 -1.55 -15.86
N ILE A 180 -8.94 -0.74 -15.23
CA ILE A 180 -7.48 -0.84 -15.36
C ILE A 180 -7.00 -2.16 -14.74
N ALA A 181 -7.49 -2.48 -13.53
CA ALA A 181 -7.18 -3.72 -12.82
C ALA A 181 -7.43 -4.95 -13.70
N ARG A 182 -8.65 -5.06 -14.25
CA ARG A 182 -9.06 -6.16 -15.12
C ARG A 182 -8.23 -6.24 -16.40
N LYS A 183 -8.00 -5.10 -17.05
CA LYS A 183 -7.39 -5.07 -18.39
C LYS A 183 -5.88 -5.28 -18.37
N TYR A 184 -5.18 -4.72 -17.39
CA TYR A 184 -3.71 -4.61 -17.43
C TYR A 184 -2.99 -5.41 -16.35
N PHE A 185 -3.67 -5.83 -15.28
CA PHE A 185 -3.01 -6.46 -14.14
C PHE A 185 -3.55 -7.84 -13.79
N TRP A 186 -4.80 -8.16 -14.16
CA TRP A 186 -5.51 -9.36 -13.70
C TRP A 186 -4.73 -10.66 -13.82
N LYS A 187 -4.00 -10.83 -14.92
CA LYS A 187 -3.20 -12.03 -15.20
C LYS A 187 -1.93 -12.09 -14.34
N ASP A 188 -1.30 -10.95 -14.10
CA ASP A 188 0.09 -10.86 -13.64
C ASP A 188 0.24 -10.53 -12.15
N VAL A 189 -0.87 -10.24 -11.44
CA VAL A 189 -0.89 -9.90 -10.02
C VAL A 189 -1.71 -10.86 -9.19
N ASP A 190 -1.34 -11.06 -7.93
CA ASP A 190 -2.03 -11.95 -6.98
C ASP A 190 -3.09 -11.21 -6.16
N ALA A 191 -2.98 -9.88 -6.11
CA ALA A 191 -3.76 -9.05 -5.21
C ALA A 191 -4.13 -7.70 -5.86
N PHE A 192 -5.13 -7.04 -5.28
CA PHE A 192 -5.56 -5.70 -5.67
C PHE A 192 -5.65 -4.81 -4.44
N SER A 193 -4.89 -3.71 -4.43
CA SER A 193 -4.95 -2.67 -3.39
C SER A 193 -5.78 -1.51 -3.90
N MET A 194 -7.07 -1.50 -3.59
CA MET A 194 -8.03 -0.61 -4.21
C MET A 194 -8.43 0.55 -3.33
N TRP A 195 -8.55 1.75 -3.91
CA TRP A 195 -9.14 2.87 -3.20
C TRP A 195 -10.60 2.57 -2.84
N PHE A 196 -10.97 2.74 -1.56
CA PHE A 196 -12.26 2.31 -1.00
C PHE A 196 -13.47 2.81 -1.81
N GLY A 197 -13.47 4.09 -2.18
CA GLY A 197 -14.59 4.69 -2.93
C GLY A 197 -14.82 4.04 -4.30
N SER A 198 -13.77 3.54 -4.94
CA SER A 198 -13.90 2.85 -6.22
C SER A 198 -14.73 1.56 -6.12
N LEU A 199 -14.71 0.94 -4.94
CA LEU A 199 -15.41 -0.31 -4.66
C LEU A 199 -16.88 -0.08 -4.26
N THR A 200 -17.30 1.11 -3.85
CA THR A 200 -18.69 1.34 -3.40
C THR A 200 -19.71 1.32 -4.54
N THR A 201 -19.26 1.39 -5.79
CA THR A 201 -20.13 1.40 -6.98
C THR A 201 -20.58 -0.01 -7.37
N LEU A 202 -21.61 -0.13 -8.22
CA LEU A 202 -22.02 -1.44 -8.79
C LEU A 202 -20.87 -2.15 -9.51
N ASP A 203 -20.02 -1.42 -10.22
CA ASP A 203 -18.84 -2.01 -10.87
C ASP A 203 -17.79 -2.46 -9.86
N GLY A 204 -17.64 -1.70 -8.78
CA GLY A 204 -16.82 -2.06 -7.63
C GLY A 204 -17.30 -3.34 -6.96
N GLU A 205 -18.61 -3.49 -6.74
CA GLU A 205 -19.21 -4.72 -6.22
C GLU A 205 -18.97 -5.92 -7.13
N ARG A 206 -19.17 -5.78 -8.44
CA ARG A 206 -18.81 -6.83 -9.40
C ARG A 206 -17.34 -7.20 -9.29
N PHE A 207 -16.45 -6.21 -9.22
CA PHE A 207 -15.02 -6.44 -9.08
C PHE A 207 -14.66 -7.22 -7.80
N ARG A 208 -15.31 -6.91 -6.66
CA ARG A 208 -15.12 -7.69 -5.42
C ARG A 208 -15.53 -9.16 -5.61
N ASN A 209 -16.68 -9.38 -6.24
CA ASN A 209 -17.18 -10.74 -6.49
C ASN A 209 -16.27 -11.52 -7.44
N GLU A 210 -15.75 -10.86 -8.48
CA GLU A 210 -14.76 -11.44 -9.40
C GLU A 210 -13.47 -11.81 -8.67
N CYS A 211 -12.93 -10.91 -7.83
CA CYS A 211 -11.72 -11.20 -7.05
C CYS A 211 -11.91 -12.43 -6.17
N LYS A 212 -13.03 -12.47 -5.43
CA LYS A 212 -13.38 -13.60 -4.56
C LYS A 212 -13.51 -14.91 -5.36
N ALA A 213 -14.19 -14.88 -6.51
CA ALA A 213 -14.38 -16.06 -7.34
C ALA A 213 -13.05 -16.57 -7.94
N ALA A 214 -12.11 -15.66 -8.24
CA ALA A 214 -10.81 -15.99 -8.78
C ALA A 214 -9.72 -16.26 -7.72
N GLY A 215 -10.05 -16.18 -6.42
CA GLY A 215 -9.08 -16.33 -5.33
C GLY A 215 -8.02 -15.22 -5.28
N LYS A 216 -8.33 -14.04 -5.82
CA LYS A 216 -7.45 -12.86 -5.78
C LYS A 216 -7.66 -12.12 -4.46
N SER A 217 -6.56 -11.79 -3.78
CA SER A 217 -6.65 -10.97 -2.56
C SER A 217 -7.10 -9.55 -2.89
N LEU A 218 -7.94 -8.97 -2.06
CA LEU A 218 -8.43 -7.60 -2.19
C LEU A 218 -8.16 -6.84 -0.90
N MET A 219 -7.39 -5.77 -0.98
CA MET A 219 -7.14 -4.85 0.11
C MET A 219 -7.74 -3.49 -0.21
N VAL A 220 -8.04 -2.69 0.82
CA VAL A 220 -8.67 -1.38 0.66
C VAL A 220 -7.92 -0.28 1.38
N TRP A 221 -7.81 0.88 0.72
CA TRP A 221 -7.12 2.05 1.27
C TRP A 221 -7.82 3.36 0.90
N THR A 222 -7.54 4.47 1.59
CA THR A 222 -7.14 4.52 3.00
C THR A 222 -8.43 4.58 3.83
N VAL A 223 -8.61 3.67 4.78
CA VAL A 223 -9.88 3.55 5.52
C VAL A 223 -9.65 3.90 6.99
N ASN A 224 -10.02 5.13 7.37
CA ASN A 224 -9.84 5.64 8.74
C ASN A 224 -11.16 5.74 9.52
N ASP A 225 -12.29 5.81 8.82
CA ASP A 225 -13.60 5.93 9.43
C ASP A 225 -14.15 4.55 9.85
N PRO A 226 -14.61 4.36 11.10
CA PRO A 226 -15.15 3.09 11.59
C PRO A 226 -16.35 2.54 10.78
N ALA A 227 -17.21 3.40 10.22
CA ALA A 227 -18.32 2.93 9.39
C ALA A 227 -17.81 2.38 8.05
N CYS A 228 -16.78 3.01 7.47
CA CYS A 228 -16.09 2.47 6.30
C CYS A 228 -15.31 1.18 6.62
N MET A 229 -14.65 1.08 7.78
CA MET A 229 -13.97 -0.15 8.22
C MET A 229 -14.97 -1.31 8.37
N MET A 230 -16.11 -1.05 9.00
CA MET A 230 -17.19 -2.03 9.10
C MET A 230 -17.68 -2.46 7.71
N GLU A 231 -17.84 -1.52 6.78
CA GLU A 231 -18.27 -1.84 5.42
C GLU A 231 -17.24 -2.69 4.66
N ALA A 232 -15.95 -2.40 4.80
CA ALA A 232 -14.88 -3.24 4.28
C ALA A 232 -14.90 -4.65 4.88
N ALA A 233 -15.16 -4.78 6.19
CA ALA A 233 -15.35 -6.07 6.85
C ALA A 233 -16.61 -6.82 6.35
N ARG A 234 -17.69 -6.10 6.00
CA ARG A 234 -18.87 -6.71 5.36
C ARG A 234 -18.54 -7.26 3.98
N TRP A 235 -17.76 -6.53 3.20
CA TRP A 235 -17.28 -6.97 1.89
C TRP A 235 -16.36 -8.20 1.96
N GLY A 236 -15.71 -8.43 3.11
CA GLY A 236 -14.81 -9.55 3.31
C GLY A 236 -13.49 -9.36 2.55
N VAL A 237 -12.96 -8.14 2.56
CA VAL A 237 -11.63 -7.82 2.03
C VAL A 237 -10.55 -8.46 2.90
N ASP A 238 -9.39 -8.76 2.33
CA ASP A 238 -8.29 -9.43 3.02
C ASP A 238 -7.56 -8.51 3.99
N ALA A 239 -7.40 -7.23 3.66
CA ALA A 239 -6.76 -6.25 4.53
C ALA A 239 -7.36 -4.85 4.40
N ILE A 240 -7.33 -4.12 5.51
CA ILE A 240 -7.64 -2.69 5.59
C ILE A 240 -6.34 -1.93 5.82
N LEU A 241 -6.00 -1.03 4.89
CA LEU A 241 -4.91 -0.08 5.06
C LEU A 241 -5.45 1.19 5.72
N THR A 242 -4.90 1.55 6.88
CA THR A 242 -5.42 2.61 7.73
C THR A 242 -4.31 3.41 8.41
N ASP A 243 -4.54 4.70 8.60
CA ASP A 243 -3.64 5.59 9.36
C ASP A 243 -3.83 5.40 10.87
N VAL A 244 -4.97 4.82 11.28
CA VAL A 244 -5.44 4.66 12.66
C VAL A 244 -5.52 3.17 13.03
N THR A 245 -4.37 2.50 13.03
CA THR A 245 -4.21 1.05 13.28
C THR A 245 -4.96 0.56 14.53
N LYS A 246 -4.76 1.21 15.67
CA LYS A 246 -5.46 0.88 16.91
C LYS A 246 -6.99 0.93 16.79
N THR A 247 -7.55 1.89 16.05
CA THR A 247 -9.00 2.03 15.85
C THR A 247 -9.57 0.80 15.14
N TRP A 248 -8.92 0.32 14.08
CA TRP A 248 -9.37 -0.88 13.39
C TRP A 248 -9.21 -2.13 14.27
N LEU A 249 -8.09 -2.26 14.98
CA LEU A 249 -7.81 -3.42 15.83
C LEU A 249 -8.80 -3.53 17.01
N ASP A 250 -9.14 -2.41 17.64
CA ASP A 250 -10.16 -2.34 18.69
C ASP A 250 -11.54 -2.72 18.13
N LEU A 251 -11.92 -2.17 16.97
CA LEU A 251 -13.19 -2.49 16.30
C LEU A 251 -13.25 -3.98 15.89
N ARG A 252 -12.17 -4.51 15.32
CA ARG A 252 -12.05 -5.91 14.90
C ARG A 252 -12.17 -6.85 16.10
N SER A 253 -11.55 -6.52 17.23
CA SER A 253 -11.66 -7.28 18.47
C SER A 253 -13.11 -7.30 18.98
N ALA A 254 -13.80 -6.16 18.94
CA ALA A 254 -15.22 -6.09 19.30
C ALA A 254 -16.11 -6.92 18.34
N LEU A 255 -15.81 -6.91 17.04
CA LEU A 255 -16.50 -7.73 16.03
C LEU A 255 -16.29 -9.23 16.22
N GLN A 256 -15.12 -9.65 16.72
CA GLN A 256 -14.87 -11.07 17.05
C GLN A 256 -15.68 -11.55 18.25
N VAL A 257 -15.99 -10.65 19.19
CA VAL A 257 -16.82 -10.96 20.38
C VAL A 257 -18.30 -11.04 20.00
N ASP A 258 -18.84 -10.03 19.32
CA ASP A 258 -20.25 -9.99 18.91
C ASP A 258 -20.42 -9.18 17.62
N TYR A 259 -20.29 -9.88 16.49
CA TYR A 259 -20.36 -9.27 15.16
C TYR A 259 -21.69 -8.56 14.94
N ASP A 260 -22.83 -9.19 15.26
CA ASP A 260 -24.15 -8.66 14.92
C ASP A 260 -24.49 -7.43 15.76
N LYS A 261 -24.07 -7.37 17.03
CA LYS A 261 -24.25 -6.19 17.86
C LYS A 261 -23.44 -5.01 17.34
N ILE A 262 -22.14 -5.20 17.09
CA ILE A 262 -21.27 -4.12 16.62
C ILE A 262 -21.66 -3.69 15.20
N ALA A 263 -21.93 -4.63 14.29
CA ALA A 263 -22.32 -4.32 12.92
C ALA A 263 -23.62 -3.50 12.83
N ARG A 264 -24.56 -3.66 13.77
CA ARG A 264 -25.79 -2.85 13.84
C ARG A 264 -25.55 -1.39 14.26
N GLN A 265 -24.45 -1.09 14.94
CA GLN A 265 -24.10 0.28 15.35
C GLN A 265 -23.57 1.12 14.19
N HIS A 266 -23.06 0.47 13.13
CA HIS A 266 -22.44 1.14 11.98
C HIS A 266 -23.33 1.06 10.75
N GLY A 267 -24.20 2.05 10.54
CA GLY A 267 -25.07 2.12 9.36
C GLY A 267 -24.32 2.30 8.04
N ARG A 268 -25.01 2.04 6.92
CA ARG A 268 -24.50 2.24 5.55
C ARG A 268 -24.89 3.59 4.94
N LEU A 269 -25.54 4.45 5.72
CA LEU A 269 -26.09 5.71 5.22
C LEU A 269 -25.00 6.62 4.64
N PHE A 270 -23.76 6.52 5.15
CA PHE A 270 -22.61 7.28 4.65
C PHE A 270 -22.35 7.09 3.14
N LEU A 271 -22.72 5.93 2.56
CA LEU A 271 -22.60 5.68 1.12
C LEU A 271 -23.50 6.61 0.28
N TRP A 272 -24.52 7.21 0.90
CA TRP A 272 -25.53 8.04 0.24
C TRP A 272 -25.52 9.50 0.67
N THR A 273 -24.84 9.85 1.77
CA THR A 273 -24.81 11.21 2.33
C THR A 273 -23.63 12.05 1.82
N THR A 274 -22.75 11.49 0.99
CA THR A 274 -21.68 12.23 0.34
C THR A 274 -21.64 11.92 -1.15
N MET A 275 -21.41 12.96 -1.95
CA MET A 275 -21.19 12.82 -3.39
C MET A 275 -19.94 11.99 -3.70
N TYR A 276 -19.05 11.83 -2.72
CA TYR A 276 -17.80 11.10 -2.87
C TYR A 276 -18.01 9.65 -3.32
N TYR A 277 -19.10 8.99 -2.91
CA TYR A 277 -19.40 7.60 -3.30
C TYR A 277 -20.34 7.47 -4.49
N TYR A 278 -20.82 8.59 -5.06
CA TYR A 278 -21.71 8.58 -6.22
C TYR A 278 -20.98 8.17 -7.49
N THR A 279 -21.61 7.31 -8.30
CA THR A 279 -21.02 6.75 -9.53
C THR A 279 -20.47 7.83 -10.49
N PRO A 280 -21.17 8.94 -10.78
CA PRO A 280 -20.61 9.98 -11.66
C PRO A 280 -19.34 10.63 -11.10
N MET A 281 -19.29 10.88 -9.79
CA MET A 281 -18.11 11.41 -9.12
C MET A 281 -16.95 10.41 -9.18
N GLN A 282 -17.24 9.13 -8.95
CA GLN A 282 -16.27 8.04 -9.07
C GLN A 282 -15.71 7.93 -10.50
N VAL A 283 -16.55 8.07 -11.53
CA VAL A 283 -16.09 8.10 -12.94
C VAL A 283 -15.17 9.29 -13.20
N LEU A 284 -15.48 10.47 -12.68
CA LEU A 284 -14.61 11.64 -12.82
C LEU A 284 -13.26 11.42 -12.13
N LEU A 285 -13.26 10.92 -10.90
CA LEU A 285 -12.05 10.65 -10.12
C LEU A 285 -11.17 9.58 -10.79
N ARG A 286 -11.77 8.52 -11.35
CA ARG A 286 -11.07 7.52 -12.17
C ARG A 286 -10.41 8.13 -13.39
N ARG A 287 -11.13 8.97 -14.16
CA ARG A 287 -10.59 9.66 -15.34
C ARG A 287 -9.43 10.60 -14.97
N ALA A 288 -9.58 11.38 -13.90
CA ALA A 288 -8.54 12.27 -13.44
C ALA A 288 -7.29 11.51 -12.95
N GLY A 289 -7.50 10.43 -12.19
CA GLY A 289 -6.43 9.54 -11.72
C GLY A 289 -5.68 8.89 -12.87
N LYS A 290 -6.41 8.36 -13.87
CA LYS A 290 -5.81 7.81 -15.08
C LYS A 290 -4.97 8.86 -15.82
N ALA A 291 -5.54 10.04 -16.09
CA ALA A 291 -4.82 11.11 -16.79
C ALA A 291 -3.55 11.54 -16.05
N ARG A 292 -3.59 11.62 -14.71
CA ARG A 292 -2.43 11.90 -13.87
C ARG A 292 -1.34 10.81 -14.00
N LEU A 293 -1.73 9.54 -13.98
CA LEU A 293 -0.78 8.43 -14.17
C LEU A 293 -0.19 8.45 -15.58
N GLU A 294 -1.00 8.72 -16.60
CA GLU A 294 -0.52 8.80 -17.98
C GLU A 294 0.44 9.98 -18.22
N ALA A 295 0.25 11.09 -17.51
CA ALA A 295 1.16 12.22 -17.55
C ALA A 295 2.55 11.91 -16.94
N VAL A 296 2.64 10.92 -16.05
CA VAL A 296 3.90 10.54 -15.37
C VAL A 296 4.56 9.33 -16.04
N ALA A 297 3.80 8.27 -16.29
CA ALA A 297 4.31 6.96 -16.73
C ALA A 297 4.01 6.66 -18.21
N GLY A 298 3.40 7.60 -18.94
CA GLY A 298 2.93 7.40 -20.30
C GLY A 298 1.60 6.65 -20.39
N PRO A 299 1.06 6.45 -21.60
CA PRO A 299 -0.25 5.82 -21.80
C PRO A 299 -0.27 4.36 -21.34
N PHE A 300 -1.42 3.92 -20.81
CA PHE A 300 -1.62 2.51 -20.44
C PHE A 300 -1.62 1.60 -21.68
N LYS A 301 -0.52 0.87 -21.87
CA LYS A 301 -0.35 -0.13 -22.92
C LYS A 301 -0.37 -1.54 -22.32
N VAL A 302 -0.81 -2.52 -23.10
CA VAL A 302 -0.65 -3.93 -22.72
C VAL A 302 0.84 -4.24 -22.80
N ALA A 303 1.39 -4.89 -21.76
CA ALA A 303 2.77 -5.35 -21.80
C ALA A 303 2.91 -6.39 -22.92
N THR A 304 3.47 -5.97 -24.06
CA THR A 304 3.92 -6.90 -25.09
C THR A 304 5.26 -7.44 -24.64
N VAL A 305 5.31 -8.69 -24.19
CA VAL A 305 6.58 -9.41 -24.04
C VAL A 305 7.25 -9.38 -25.41
N PRO A 306 8.52 -8.91 -25.54
CA PRO A 306 9.23 -9.03 -26.80
C PRO A 306 9.23 -10.51 -27.18
N SER A 307 8.70 -10.84 -28.35
CA SER A 307 8.88 -12.16 -28.93
C SER A 307 10.39 -12.37 -29.10
N VAL A 308 10.96 -13.23 -28.25
CA VAL A 308 12.30 -13.78 -28.45
C VAL A 308 12.27 -14.73 -29.63
#